data_AF-A0A1A9WTV0-F1
#
_entry.id   AF-A0A1A9WTV0-F1
#
_cell.length_a   1.000
_cell.length_b   1.000
_cell.length_c   1.000
_cell.angle_alpha   90.00
_cell.angle_beta   90.00
_cell.angle_gamma   90.00
#
_symmetry.space_group_name_H-M   'P 1'
#
loop_
_entity.id
_entity.type
_entity.pdbx_description
1 polymer ?
#
loop_
_entity_poly.entity_id
_entity_poly.type
_entity_poly.pdbx_seq_one_letter_code
_entity_poly.pdbx_strand_id
1 'polypeptide(L)'
;MWADQVPECRNEEVANGFSCPAAGELANTGSFSRHAHPEDCRKYYICLEGVAREYGCPIGTVFKIGDGDGTGNCEDPEDVPGCEDYYGDLDLKSIRKSELLAGLNNEGRKSASKAKAASS
;
A
#
# COMPACT_ATOMS: atom_id res chain seq x y z
N MET A 1 -13.49 12.75 8.67
CA MET A 1 -12.61 13.47 9.61
C MET A 1 -11.24 12.82 9.52
N TRP A 2 -10.19 13.62 9.46
CA TRP A 2 -8.79 13.20 9.42
C TRP A 2 -8.28 13.03 10.85
N ALA A 3 -7.23 12.25 11.05
CA ALA A 3 -6.70 11.94 12.38
C ALA A 3 -6.38 13.22 13.18
N ASP A 4 -5.85 14.24 12.51
CA ASP A 4 -5.56 15.57 13.08
C ASP A 4 -6.79 16.35 13.61
N GLN A 5 -7.99 16.04 13.12
CA GLN A 5 -9.22 16.67 13.60
C GLN A 5 -9.76 16.01 14.87
N VAL A 6 -9.15 14.90 15.31
CA VAL A 6 -9.51 14.22 16.53
C VAL A 6 -8.59 14.74 17.64
N PRO A 7 -9.10 15.46 18.66
CA PRO A 7 -8.29 16.13 19.68
C PRO A 7 -7.42 15.18 20.52
N GLU A 8 -7.72 13.88 20.48
CA GLU A 8 -6.97 12.82 21.18
C GLU A 8 -5.84 12.23 20.31
N CYS A 9 -5.81 12.50 19.00
CA CYS A 9 -4.84 11.91 18.08
C CYS A 9 -3.83 12.97 17.61
N ARG A 10 -2.61 12.92 18.18
CA ARG A 10 -1.53 13.86 17.85
C ARG A 10 -0.85 13.44 16.55
N ASN A 11 -0.79 14.34 15.56
CA ASN A 11 -0.18 14.07 14.24
C ASN A 11 1.27 13.57 14.33
N GLU A 12 2.03 14.09 15.30
CA GLU A 12 3.44 13.72 15.54
C GLU A 12 3.60 12.24 15.89
N GLU A 13 2.62 11.66 16.59
CA GLU A 13 2.56 10.24 16.92
C GLU A 13 2.20 9.40 15.68
N VAL A 14 1.33 9.94 14.82
CA VAL A 14 0.90 9.29 13.57
C VAL A 14 2.03 9.27 12.53
N ALA A 15 2.91 10.27 12.54
CA ALA A 15 4.02 10.37 11.60
C ALA A 15 5.31 9.68 12.09
N ASN A 16 5.28 8.89 13.16
CA ASN A 16 6.47 8.28 13.77
C ASN A 16 7.64 9.29 13.99
N GLY A 17 7.30 10.53 14.35
CA GLY A 17 8.27 11.62 14.49
C GLY A 17 8.79 12.25 13.19
N PHE A 18 8.30 11.84 12.03
CA PHE A 18 8.57 12.50 10.75
C PHE A 18 7.93 13.89 10.73
N SER A 19 8.74 14.91 10.43
CA SER A 19 8.29 16.30 10.30
C SER A 19 8.44 16.77 8.87
N CYS A 20 7.41 17.43 8.35
CA CYS A 20 7.45 17.97 6.99
C CYS A 20 8.48 19.10 6.86
N PRO A 21 9.09 19.26 5.66
CA PRO A 21 9.86 20.45 5.35
C PRO A 21 8.99 21.70 5.47
N ALA A 22 9.60 22.83 5.81
CA ALA A 22 8.89 24.10 5.95
C ALA A 22 8.16 24.47 4.63
N ALA A 23 6.93 24.96 4.77
CA ALA A 23 6.14 25.43 3.64
C ALA A 23 6.86 26.60 2.96
N GLY A 24 7.51 26.33 1.82
CA GLY A 24 8.30 27.31 1.07
C GLY A 24 9.65 26.81 0.54
N GLU A 25 10.19 25.70 1.07
CA GLU A 25 11.43 25.09 0.54
C GLU A 25 11.17 24.06 -0.57
N LEU A 26 9.91 23.68 -0.75
CA LEU A 26 9.51 22.73 -1.77
C LEU A 26 9.35 23.45 -3.12
N ALA A 27 10.35 23.25 -3.98
CA ALA A 27 10.40 23.77 -5.35
C ALA A 27 9.33 23.19 -6.29
N ASN A 28 8.46 22.28 -5.81
CA ASN A 28 7.48 21.59 -6.62
C ASN A 28 6.16 22.38 -6.75
N THR A 29 5.67 22.47 -7.98
CA THR A 29 4.51 23.21 -8.49
C THR A 29 3.14 22.67 -8.01
N GLY A 30 3.08 22.12 -6.80
CA GLY A 30 1.85 21.59 -6.21
C GLY A 30 1.94 21.65 -4.70
N SER A 31 0.83 21.96 -4.03
CA SER A 31 0.72 22.15 -2.57
C SER A 31 1.15 20.96 -1.69
N PHE A 32 1.78 19.92 -2.24
CA PHE A 32 2.19 18.73 -1.52
C PHE A 32 3.52 18.13 -1.98
N SER A 33 4.22 17.50 -1.03
CA SER A 33 5.35 16.62 -1.29
C SER A 33 5.13 15.22 -0.76
N ARG A 34 5.86 14.26 -1.33
CA ARG A 34 5.85 12.86 -0.93
C ARG A 34 7.23 12.48 -0.41
N HIS A 35 7.27 11.74 0.69
CA HIS A 35 8.48 11.33 1.41
C HIS A 35 8.38 9.86 1.81
N ALA A 36 9.48 9.12 1.82
CA ALA A 36 9.43 7.72 2.26
C ALA A 36 9.21 7.60 3.76
N HIS A 37 8.59 6.49 4.17
CA HIS A 37 8.47 6.13 5.57
C HIS A 37 9.78 5.45 6.04
N PRO A 38 10.33 5.83 7.21
CA PRO A 38 11.65 5.34 7.66
C PRO A 38 11.66 3.86 8.04
N GLU A 39 10.52 3.31 8.46
CA GLU A 39 10.42 1.93 8.96
C GLU A 39 9.63 0.98 8.04
N ASP A 40 9.06 1.47 6.93
CA ASP A 40 8.16 0.65 6.12
C ASP A 40 8.17 1.10 4.65
N CYS A 41 8.77 0.29 3.76
CA CYS A 41 8.88 0.59 2.33
C CYS A 41 7.53 0.77 1.63
N ARG A 42 6.44 0.16 2.13
CA ARG A 42 5.12 0.30 1.52
C ARG A 42 4.45 1.60 1.93
N LYS A 43 4.87 2.19 3.04
CA LYS A 43 4.30 3.44 3.56
C LYS A 43 5.10 4.65 3.08
N TYR A 44 4.42 5.78 3.03
CA TYR A 44 5.00 7.06 2.69
C TYR A 44 4.21 8.20 3.32
N TYR A 45 4.86 9.35 3.50
CA TYR A 45 4.24 10.56 4.00
C TYR A 45 3.92 11.52 2.89
N ILE A 46 2.72 12.09 2.91
CA ILE A 46 2.38 13.26 2.12
C ILE A 46 2.40 14.48 3.04
N CYS A 47 3.25 15.43 2.71
CA CYS A 47 3.31 16.73 3.35
C CYS A 47 2.43 17.72 2.62
N LEU A 48 1.42 18.24 3.30
CA LEU A 48 0.46 19.21 2.79
C LEU A 48 0.43 20.39 3.77
N GLU A 49 0.87 21.56 3.32
CA GLU A 49 0.96 22.77 4.17
C GLU A 49 1.75 22.56 5.48
N GLY A 50 2.79 21.71 5.44
CA GLY A 50 3.60 21.37 6.62
C GLY A 50 3.02 20.29 7.53
N VAL A 51 1.86 19.72 7.19
CA VAL A 51 1.25 18.60 7.93
C VAL A 51 1.58 17.28 7.25
N ALA A 52 2.22 16.37 7.98
CA ALA A 52 2.54 15.02 7.51
C ALA A 52 1.31 14.13 7.61
N ARG A 53 1.05 13.34 6.56
CA ARG A 53 -0.03 12.36 6.54
C ARG A 53 0.49 11.03 6.01
N GLU A 54 0.29 9.95 6.76
CA GLU A 54 0.68 8.62 6.35
C GLU A 54 -0.25 8.07 5.26
N TYR A 55 0.35 7.50 4.22
CA TYR A 55 -0.33 6.75 3.16
C TYR A 55 0.44 5.46 2.87
N GLY A 56 -0.22 4.52 2.18
CA GLY A 56 0.37 3.24 1.79
C GLY A 56 0.18 2.93 0.32
N CYS A 57 1.19 2.34 -0.30
CA CYS A 57 1.12 1.79 -1.64
C CYS A 57 0.22 0.54 -1.70
N PRO A 58 -0.38 0.23 -2.87
CA PRO A 58 -1.15 -0.98 -3.03
C PRO A 58 -0.30 -2.23 -2.74
N ILE A 59 -0.97 -3.30 -2.33
CA ILE A 59 -0.31 -4.57 -2.00
C ILE A 59 0.49 -5.06 -3.21
N GLY A 60 1.76 -5.39 -2.97
CA GLY A 60 2.71 -5.83 -3.99
C GLY A 60 3.56 -4.72 -4.59
N THR A 61 3.39 -3.47 -4.14
CA THR A 61 4.25 -2.34 -4.53
C THR A 61 4.80 -1.65 -3.28
N VAL A 62 5.88 -0.90 -3.45
CA VAL A 62 6.56 -0.10 -2.42
C VAL A 62 6.79 1.33 -2.92
N PHE A 63 7.01 2.27 -2.02
CA PHE A 63 7.20 3.67 -2.38
C PHE A 63 8.64 3.95 -2.82
N LYS A 64 8.80 4.46 -4.04
CA LYS A 64 10.05 4.96 -4.59
C LYS A 64 10.10 6.47 -4.51
N ILE A 65 11.10 7.01 -3.83
CA ILE A 65 11.40 8.45 -3.88
C ILE A 65 11.95 8.77 -5.28
N GLY A 66 11.42 9.80 -5.93
CA GLY A 66 11.95 10.30 -7.20
C GLY A 66 13.12 11.26 -6.99
N ASP A 67 13.88 11.53 -8.06
CA ASP A 67 15.10 12.35 -8.01
C ASP A 67 14.88 13.82 -7.60
N GLY A 68 13.63 14.29 -7.57
CA GLY A 68 13.27 15.63 -7.13
C GLY A 68 12.56 15.65 -5.78
N ASP A 69 12.86 16.66 -4.95
CA ASP A 69 12.19 16.92 -3.68
C ASP A 69 10.68 16.94 -3.80
N GLY A 70 10.02 15.94 -3.21
CA GLY A 70 8.56 15.80 -3.23
C GLY A 70 8.00 14.98 -4.39
N THR A 71 8.85 14.40 -5.23
CA THR A 71 8.45 13.41 -6.24
C THR A 71 8.63 11.99 -5.70
N GLY A 72 7.72 11.09 -6.06
CA GLY A 72 7.82 9.68 -5.67
C GLY A 72 6.54 8.92 -5.96
N ASN A 73 6.64 7.66 -6.34
CA ASN A 73 5.51 6.84 -6.77
C ASN A 73 5.63 5.42 -6.24
N CYS A 74 4.52 4.67 -6.26
CA CYS A 74 4.55 3.25 -5.93
C CYS A 74 5.12 2.47 -7.11
N GLU A 75 6.18 1.71 -6.88
CA GLU A 75 6.85 0.86 -7.87
C GLU A 75 7.04 -0.55 -7.33
N ASP A 76 7.52 -1.45 -8.18
CA ASP A 76 7.83 -2.82 -7.77
C ASP A 76 9.00 -2.82 -6.75
N PRO A 77 8.96 -3.69 -5.73
CA PRO A 77 9.99 -3.76 -4.69
C PRO A 77 11.39 -3.99 -5.23
N GLU A 78 11.53 -4.71 -6.35
CA GLU A 78 12.80 -4.99 -7.00
C GLU A 78 13.46 -3.73 -7.60
N ASP A 79 12.66 -2.70 -7.92
CA ASP A 79 13.13 -1.44 -8.50
C ASP A 79 13.42 -0.35 -7.45
N VAL A 80 13.23 -0.68 -6.16
CA VAL A 80 13.46 0.22 -5.04
C VAL A 80 14.59 -0.33 -4.15
N PRO A 81 15.77 0.32 -4.16
CA PRO A 81 16.93 -0.18 -3.44
C PRO A 81 16.68 -0.21 -1.92
N GLY A 82 16.92 -1.36 -1.29
CA GLY A 82 16.68 -1.61 0.12
C GLY A 82 15.30 -2.20 0.43
N CYS A 83 14.43 -2.35 -0.58
CA CYS A 83 13.07 -2.85 -0.43
C CYS A 83 12.80 -4.12 -1.26
N GLU A 84 13.83 -4.72 -1.88
CA GLU A 84 13.69 -5.86 -2.80
C GLU A 84 12.94 -7.06 -2.19
N ASP A 85 13.26 -7.39 -0.94
CA ASP A 85 12.67 -8.50 -0.20
C ASP A 85 11.52 -8.08 0.74
N TYR A 86 10.94 -6.88 0.56
CA TYR A 86 9.92 -6.35 1.49
C TYR A 86 8.70 -7.28 1.64
N TYR A 87 8.29 -7.97 0.56
CA TYR A 87 7.21 -8.97 0.61
C TYR A 87 7.73 -10.41 0.79
N GLY A 88 9.05 -10.64 0.75
CA GLY A 88 9.72 -11.92 1.01
C GLY A 88 8.99 -13.14 0.44
N ASP A 89 8.63 -14.07 1.34
CA ASP A 89 7.91 -15.32 1.07
C ASP A 89 6.39 -15.23 1.23
N LEU A 90 5.82 -14.03 1.47
CA LEU A 90 4.38 -13.84 1.39
C LEU A 90 4.00 -14.03 -0.07
N ASP A 91 3.65 -15.26 -0.41
CA ASP A 91 3.24 -15.70 -1.74
C ASP A 91 2.04 -14.82 -2.13
N LEU A 92 2.31 -13.68 -2.79
CA LEU A 92 1.32 -12.69 -3.21
C LEU A 92 0.29 -13.34 -4.15
N LYS A 93 0.71 -14.43 -4.82
CA LYS A 93 -0.16 -15.36 -5.54
C LYS A 93 -1.18 -15.99 -4.62
N SER A 94 -0.83 -16.42 -3.41
CA SER A 94 -1.76 -16.97 -2.42
C SER A 94 -2.69 -15.90 -1.81
N ILE A 95 -2.23 -14.66 -1.60
CA ILE A 95 -3.09 -13.55 -1.11
C ILE A 95 -4.09 -13.12 -2.19
N ARG A 96 -3.61 -12.83 -3.41
CA ARG A 96 -4.46 -12.54 -4.60
C ARG A 96 -5.41 -13.70 -4.88
N LYS A 97 -4.96 -14.94 -4.68
CA LYS A 97 -5.79 -16.14 -4.82
C LYS A 97 -6.81 -16.24 -3.69
N SER A 98 -6.48 -15.91 -2.44
CA SER A 98 -7.46 -15.91 -1.35
C SER A 98 -8.54 -14.84 -1.50
N GLU A 99 -8.19 -13.63 -1.99
CA GLU A 99 -9.19 -12.60 -2.29
C GLU A 99 -10.01 -12.92 -3.55
N LEU A 100 -9.40 -13.50 -4.58
CA LEU A 100 -10.11 -14.00 -5.77
C LEU A 100 -11.00 -15.22 -5.44
N LEU A 101 -10.56 -16.11 -4.54
CA LEU A 101 -11.33 -17.26 -4.06
C LEU A 101 -12.48 -16.83 -3.14
N ALA A 102 -12.29 -15.80 -2.32
CA ALA A 102 -13.38 -15.21 -1.53
C ALA A 102 -14.48 -14.62 -2.43
N GLY A 103 -14.13 -14.15 -3.64
CA GLY A 103 -15.07 -13.69 -4.66
C GLY A 103 -15.74 -14.79 -5.51
N LEU A 104 -15.34 -16.05 -5.40
CA LEU A 104 -15.87 -17.18 -6.18
C LEU A 104 -16.65 -18.21 -5.33
N ASN A 105 -17.02 -17.87 -4.10
CA ASN A 105 -18.00 -18.65 -3.34
C ASN A 105 -19.44 -18.22 -3.71
N ASN A 106 -19.80 -18.41 -4.98
CA ASN A 106 -21.17 -18.71 -5.33
C ASN A 106 -21.17 -19.71 -6.50
N GLU A 107 -21.78 -20.87 -6.26
CA GLU A 107 -22.10 -21.95 -7.21
C GLU A 107 -20.94 -22.86 -7.66
N GLY A 108 -20.58 -23.79 -6.76
CA GLY A 108 -19.67 -24.89 -7.07
C GLY A 108 -20.10 -26.23 -6.49
N ARG A 109 -21.28 -26.76 -6.85
CA ARG A 109 -21.52 -28.21 -6.71
C ARG A 109 -22.55 -28.71 -7.71
N LYS A 110 -22.10 -29.29 -8.84
CA LYS A 110 -22.39 -30.69 -9.25
C LYS A 110 -21.51 -31.08 -10.45
N SER A 111 -20.37 -31.71 -10.16
CA SER A 111 -19.69 -32.65 -11.06
C SER A 111 -18.92 -33.59 -10.13
N ALA A 112 -18.93 -34.92 -10.19
CA ALA A 112 -19.50 -35.91 -11.08
C ALA A 112 -19.59 -37.22 -10.25
N SER A 113 -20.11 -38.30 -10.87
CA SER A 113 -19.78 -39.72 -10.61
C SER A 113 -20.97 -40.66 -10.31
N LYS A 114 -21.44 -41.31 -11.39
CA LYS A 114 -21.21 -42.75 -11.69
C LYS A 114 -22.36 -43.75 -11.44
N ALA A 115 -22.57 -44.57 -12.50
CA ALA A 115 -23.15 -45.94 -12.56
C ALA A 115 -24.68 -46.09 -12.41
N LYS A 116 -25.42 -47.02 -13.05
CA LYS A 116 -25.25 -48.06 -14.10
C LYS A 116 -26.64 -48.75 -14.27
N ALA A 117 -26.92 -49.37 -15.43
CA ALA A 117 -27.97 -50.41 -15.72
C ALA A 117 -29.43 -49.91 -15.86
N ALA A 118 -30.37 -50.46 -16.66
CA ALA A 118 -30.51 -51.62 -17.55
C ALA A 118 -31.66 -51.30 -18.57
N SER A 119 -31.53 -51.62 -19.86
CA SER A 119 -32.29 -52.63 -20.65
C SER A 119 -33.83 -52.68 -20.54
N SER A 120 -34.42 -52.70 -21.75
CA SER A 120 -35.78 -53.08 -22.20
C SER A 120 -36.89 -52.03 -22.16
#